data_AF-A0A0C3N4N6-F1
#
_entry.id   AF-A0A0C3N4N6-F1
#
_cell.length_a   1.000
_cell.length_b   1.000
_cell.length_c   1.000
_cell.angle_alpha   90.00
_cell.angle_beta   90.00
_cell.angle_gamma   90.00
#
_symmetry.space_group_name_H-M   'P 1'
#
loop_
_entity.id
_entity.type
_entity.pdbx_description
1 polymer ?
#
loop_
_entity_poly.entity_id
_entity_poly.type
_entity_poly.pdbx_seq_one_letter_code
_entity_poly.pdbx_strand_id
1 'polypeptide(L)'
;MSNLRQRAGEVRIRVGGNTQETASLVDSLPNGDMALKEPSNLNDPTSTPALRYTADALYMLGNISSLVDVKWFLGIPFNDTTNLRLQIAEVGEAVLDSGGYLLGFQVGNEPDLYAAHGVRPSTYSPYDYFGEVGILVDAVNNDNSIPVKNNLVVPSVSGTWTPEDVFNTGIVTSYDNSLGYLAVEHYPTDNCYAQYGIGSPVDPQTVFPDYLNHTS
;
A
#
# COMPACT_ATOMS: atom_id res chain seq x y z
N MET A 1 16.08 -9.66 -16.83
CA MET A 1 14.81 -10.17 -16.28
C MET A 1 14.42 -11.57 -16.76
N SER A 2 14.84 -12.10 -17.92
CA SER A 2 14.46 -13.47 -18.33
C SER A 2 14.90 -14.56 -17.35
N ASN A 3 16.07 -14.40 -16.72
CA ASN A 3 16.55 -15.29 -15.65
C ASN A 3 15.67 -15.25 -14.39
N LEU A 4 15.06 -14.11 -14.06
CA LEU A 4 14.11 -14.00 -12.95
C LEU A 4 12.80 -14.70 -13.31
N ARG A 5 12.27 -14.48 -14.51
CA ARG A 5 11.08 -15.17 -15.01
C ARG A 5 11.24 -16.70 -15.03
N GLN A 6 12.36 -17.20 -15.59
CA GLN A 6 12.64 -18.64 -15.65
C GLN A 6 12.77 -19.29 -14.27
N ARG A 7 13.14 -18.53 -13.24
CA ARG A 7 13.43 -19.07 -11.89
C ARG A 7 12.30 -18.86 -10.90
N ALA A 8 11.54 -17.76 -11.00
CA ALA A 8 10.50 -17.39 -10.06
C ALA A 8 9.10 -17.85 -10.49
N GLY A 9 8.90 -18.19 -11.77
CA GLY A 9 7.58 -18.48 -12.35
C GLY A 9 6.77 -17.19 -12.57
N GLU A 10 6.54 -16.43 -11.50
CA GLU A 10 5.85 -15.13 -11.49
C GLU A 10 6.56 -14.21 -10.48
N VAL A 11 6.64 -12.92 -10.80
CA VAL A 11 7.15 -11.91 -9.85
C VAL A 11 6.00 -11.01 -9.43
N ARG A 12 5.74 -10.92 -8.12
CA ARG A 12 4.71 -10.06 -7.55
C ARG A 12 5.36 -8.85 -6.89
N ILE A 13 4.92 -7.65 -7.25
CA ILE A 13 5.44 -6.40 -6.71
C ILE A 13 4.31 -5.61 -6.06
N ARG A 14 4.54 -5.21 -4.81
CA ARG A 14 3.66 -4.29 -4.06
C ARG A 14 4.17 -2.86 -4.23
N VAL A 15 3.31 -1.97 -4.74
CA VAL A 15 3.55 -0.53 -4.83
C VAL A 15 2.68 0.17 -3.80
N GLY A 16 3.30 0.76 -2.77
CA GLY A 16 2.61 1.34 -1.62
C GLY A 16 3.56 2.00 -0.64
N GLY A 17 3.46 1.66 0.65
CA GLY A 17 4.19 2.30 1.74
C GLY A 17 3.61 3.66 2.12
N ASN A 18 4.23 4.40 3.03
CA ASN A 18 3.74 5.71 3.51
C ASN A 18 3.39 6.70 2.39
N THR A 19 4.09 6.64 1.26
CA THR A 19 3.81 7.52 0.11
C THR A 19 2.46 7.23 -0.56
N GLN A 20 1.89 6.03 -0.41
CA GLN A 20 0.55 5.67 -0.86
C GLN A 20 -0.49 6.66 -0.32
N GLU A 21 -0.39 7.01 0.95
CA GLU A 21 -1.35 7.84 1.66
C GLU A 21 -1.54 9.21 1.02
N THR A 22 -0.52 9.73 0.34
CA THR A 22 -0.59 11.05 -0.29
C THR A 22 -0.55 10.99 -1.81
N ALA A 23 -0.48 9.80 -2.39
CA ALA A 23 -0.37 9.60 -3.82
C ALA A 23 -1.58 10.17 -4.59
N SER A 24 -1.36 10.68 -5.81
CA SER A 24 -2.45 11.08 -6.70
C SER A 24 -2.06 10.92 -8.15
N LEU A 25 -3.00 10.44 -8.94
CA LEU A 25 -2.90 10.49 -10.38
C LEU A 25 -3.22 11.90 -10.87
N VAL A 26 -2.41 12.46 -11.75
CA VAL A 26 -2.60 13.78 -12.36
C VAL A 26 -2.46 13.69 -13.89
N ASP A 27 -3.11 14.59 -14.61
CA ASP A 27 -3.12 14.56 -16.08
C ASP A 27 -1.73 14.82 -16.68
N SER A 28 -0.93 15.67 -16.05
CA SER A 28 0.43 16.00 -16.49
C SER A 28 1.28 16.54 -15.35
N LEU A 29 2.60 16.44 -15.53
CA LEU A 29 3.60 17.09 -14.68
C LEU A 29 4.53 17.96 -15.52
N PRO A 30 5.23 18.94 -14.91
CA PRO A 30 6.22 19.74 -15.60
C PRO A 30 7.27 18.88 -16.33
N ASN A 31 7.78 19.38 -17.44
CA ASN A 31 8.82 18.74 -18.26
C ASN A 31 8.47 17.36 -18.85
N GLY A 32 7.22 16.91 -18.75
CA GLY A 32 6.81 15.58 -19.19
C GLY A 32 7.25 14.47 -18.22
N ASP A 33 7.49 14.83 -16.95
CA ASP A 33 7.82 13.86 -15.91
C ASP A 33 6.62 12.93 -15.65
N MET A 34 6.90 11.66 -15.36
CA MET A 34 5.87 10.68 -15.03
C MET A 34 5.56 10.60 -13.53
N ALA A 35 6.47 11.09 -12.68
CA ALA A 35 6.32 11.11 -11.23
C ALA A 35 7.10 12.27 -10.60
N LEU A 36 6.50 12.91 -9.61
CA LEU A 36 7.09 14.01 -8.84
C LEU A 36 6.83 13.79 -7.35
N LYS A 37 7.87 14.05 -6.54
CA LYS A 37 7.75 14.15 -5.09
C LYS A 37 7.65 15.62 -4.70
N GLU A 38 6.60 15.98 -3.98
CA GLU A 38 6.34 17.32 -3.46
C GLU A 38 6.40 17.31 -1.94
N PRO A 39 6.85 18.39 -1.27
CA PRO A 39 6.77 18.48 0.18
C PRO A 39 5.33 18.21 0.66
N SER A 40 5.17 17.29 1.61
CA SER A 40 3.88 17.06 2.27
C SER A 40 3.86 17.81 3.60
N ASN A 41 2.66 18.19 4.05
CA ASN A 41 2.45 18.80 5.35
C ASN A 41 2.10 17.75 6.43
N LEU A 42 2.37 16.47 6.18
CA LEU A 42 2.12 15.43 7.17
C LEU A 42 3.24 15.44 8.21
N ASN A 43 2.85 15.42 9.49
CA ASN A 43 3.77 15.27 10.61
C ASN A 43 4.14 13.79 10.80
N ASP A 44 4.69 13.17 9.75
CA ASP A 44 5.25 11.83 9.86
C ASP A 44 6.77 11.91 10.18
N PRO A 45 7.32 10.95 10.93
CA PRO A 45 8.72 10.97 11.39
C PRO A 45 9.75 10.93 10.25
N THR A 46 9.32 10.51 9.05
CA THR A 46 10.13 10.44 7.83
C THR A 46 9.94 11.63 6.89
N SER A 47 9.01 12.55 7.20
CA SER A 47 8.59 13.66 6.32
C SER A 47 8.32 13.19 4.89
N THR A 48 7.51 12.13 4.75
CA THR A 48 7.25 11.49 3.46
C THR A 48 6.62 12.49 2.50
N PRO A 49 7.28 12.81 1.36
CA PRO A 49 6.73 13.73 0.39
C PRO A 49 5.49 13.15 -0.28
N ALA A 50 4.58 14.03 -0.68
CA ALA A 50 3.45 13.67 -1.50
C ALA A 50 3.93 13.21 -2.88
N LEU A 51 3.25 12.22 -3.44
CA LEU A 51 3.57 11.68 -4.77
C LEU A 51 2.49 12.06 -5.77
N ARG A 52 2.89 12.76 -6.83
CA ARG A 52 2.06 12.92 -8.02
C ARG A 52 2.62 12.03 -9.11
N TYR A 53 1.79 11.29 -9.82
CA TYR A 53 2.24 10.59 -11.02
C TYR A 53 1.16 10.62 -12.10
N THR A 54 1.57 10.48 -13.35
CA THR A 54 0.66 10.43 -14.50
C THR A 54 0.30 9.00 -14.84
N ALA A 55 -0.69 8.81 -15.72
CA ALA A 55 -1.05 7.49 -16.24
C ALA A 55 0.13 6.78 -16.94
N ASP A 56 1.14 7.52 -17.40
CA ASP A 56 2.35 6.94 -18.01
C ASP A 56 3.07 5.98 -17.07
N ALA A 57 3.00 6.21 -15.75
CA ALA A 57 3.53 5.28 -14.77
C ALA A 57 2.83 3.92 -14.84
N LEU A 58 1.50 3.89 -14.94
CA LEU A 58 0.73 2.65 -15.02
C LEU A 58 0.92 1.95 -16.38
N TYR A 59 1.01 2.71 -17.48
CA TYR A 59 1.38 2.14 -18.79
C TYR A 59 2.79 1.55 -18.79
N MET A 60 3.74 2.18 -18.11
CA MET A 60 5.09 1.63 -17.92
C MET A 60 5.03 0.29 -17.16
N LEU A 61 4.23 0.19 -16.09
CA LEU A 61 4.03 -1.08 -15.37
C LEU A 61 3.48 -2.17 -16.30
N GLY A 62 2.47 -1.85 -17.12
CA GLY A 62 1.90 -2.79 -18.10
C GLY A 62 2.92 -3.24 -19.16
N ASN A 63 3.77 -2.33 -19.63
CA ASN A 63 4.86 -2.65 -20.55
C ASN A 63 5.94 -3.52 -19.90
N ILE A 64 6.26 -3.30 -18.62
CA ILE A 64 7.14 -4.20 -17.86
C ILE A 64 6.51 -5.59 -17.79
N SER A 65 5.22 -5.68 -17.41
CA SER A 65 4.51 -6.94 -17.31
C SER A 65 4.45 -7.72 -18.63
N SER A 66 4.20 -7.05 -19.75
CA SER A 66 4.15 -7.72 -21.07
C SER A 66 5.49 -8.33 -21.49
N LEU A 67 6.60 -7.81 -20.98
CA LEU A 67 7.94 -8.32 -21.28
C LEU A 67 8.38 -9.45 -20.33
N VAL A 68 8.03 -9.36 -19.05
CA VAL A 68 8.65 -10.18 -18.00
C VAL A 68 7.68 -10.84 -17.01
N ASP A 69 6.37 -10.73 -17.24
CA ASP A 69 5.31 -11.38 -16.45
C ASP A 69 5.34 -10.98 -14.95
N VAL A 70 5.48 -9.67 -14.72
CA VAL A 70 5.36 -9.08 -13.38
C VAL A 70 3.89 -8.78 -13.11
N LYS A 71 3.45 -9.06 -11.88
CA LYS A 71 2.11 -8.72 -11.40
C LYS A 71 2.18 -7.75 -10.22
N TRP A 72 1.17 -6.90 -10.09
CA TRP A 72 1.22 -5.72 -9.24
C TRP A 72 0.10 -5.72 -8.20
N PHE A 73 0.45 -5.38 -6.97
CA PHE A 73 -0.48 -4.80 -6.01
C PHE A 73 -0.27 -3.28 -6.03
N LEU A 74 -1.34 -2.51 -6.19
CA LEU A 74 -1.30 -1.05 -6.16
C LEU A 74 -1.92 -0.53 -4.87
N GLY A 75 -1.50 0.64 -4.43
CA GLY A 75 -2.05 1.29 -3.23
C GLY A 75 -3.13 2.30 -3.58
N ILE A 76 -4.27 2.26 -2.87
CA ILE A 76 -5.25 3.35 -2.88
C ILE A 76 -4.91 4.31 -1.72
N PRO A 77 -4.77 5.62 -1.98
CA PRO A 77 -4.58 6.60 -0.92
C PRO A 77 -5.75 6.59 0.07
N PHE A 78 -5.46 6.52 1.37
CA PHE A 78 -6.48 6.33 2.41
C PHE A 78 -6.41 7.35 3.54
N ASN A 79 -5.51 8.32 3.43
CA ASN A 79 -5.34 9.42 4.38
C ASN A 79 -6.57 10.35 4.49
N ASP A 80 -7.46 10.36 3.51
CA ASP A 80 -8.70 11.16 3.50
C ASP A 80 -9.84 10.33 2.91
N THR A 81 -10.63 9.75 3.80
CA THR A 81 -11.80 8.93 3.45
C THR A 81 -13.04 9.76 3.12
N THR A 82 -12.97 11.08 3.28
CA THR A 82 -14.02 12.00 2.83
C THR A 82 -13.85 12.41 1.36
N ASN A 83 -12.62 12.34 0.84
CA ASN A 83 -12.29 12.62 -0.57
C ASN A 83 -11.39 11.51 -1.15
N LEU A 84 -11.98 10.33 -1.35
CA LEU A 84 -11.27 9.18 -1.90
C LEU A 84 -10.72 9.48 -3.31
N ARG A 85 -9.43 9.18 -3.51
CA ARG A 85 -8.71 9.36 -4.78
C ARG A 85 -8.60 8.02 -5.50
N LEU A 86 -9.67 7.64 -6.20
CA LEU A 86 -9.80 6.33 -6.84
C LEU A 86 -9.20 6.25 -8.25
N GLN A 87 -8.69 7.35 -8.82
CA GLN A 87 -8.15 7.38 -10.19
C GLN A 87 -7.02 6.37 -10.42
N ILE A 88 -6.26 6.05 -9.37
CA ILE A 88 -5.21 5.02 -9.43
C ILE A 88 -5.82 3.63 -9.67
N ALA A 89 -6.96 3.34 -9.03
CA ALA A 89 -7.69 2.09 -9.22
C ALA A 89 -8.35 2.05 -10.59
N GLU A 90 -9.05 3.12 -10.97
CA GLU A 90 -9.72 3.27 -12.27
C GLU A 90 -8.75 3.04 -13.45
N VAL A 91 -7.62 3.76 -13.46
CA VAL A 91 -6.62 3.61 -14.52
C VAL A 91 -5.80 2.33 -14.37
N GLY A 92 -5.56 1.90 -13.13
CA GLY A 92 -4.85 0.66 -12.83
C GLY A 92 -5.55 -0.55 -13.46
N GLU A 93 -6.85 -0.70 -13.25
CA GLU A 93 -7.63 -1.78 -13.86
C GLU A 93 -7.66 -1.66 -15.38
N ALA A 94 -7.96 -0.47 -15.91
CA ALA A 94 -8.02 -0.23 -17.35
C ALA A 94 -6.72 -0.62 -18.08
N VAL A 95 -5.57 -0.40 -17.46
CA VAL A 95 -4.25 -0.63 -18.07
C VAL A 95 -3.70 -2.03 -17.79
N LEU A 96 -3.92 -2.58 -16.59
CA LEU A 96 -3.22 -3.79 -16.12
C LEU A 96 -4.10 -5.04 -16.08
N ASP A 97 -5.42 -4.92 -15.97
CA ASP A 97 -6.31 -6.07 -15.76
C ASP A 97 -6.48 -6.91 -17.03
N SER A 98 -6.55 -6.29 -18.22
CA SER A 98 -6.68 -7.01 -19.49
C SER A 98 -5.56 -8.03 -19.76
N GLY A 99 -4.38 -7.81 -19.18
CA GLY A 99 -3.24 -8.74 -19.21
C GLY A 99 -3.15 -9.69 -18.01
N GLY A 100 -4.04 -9.57 -17.03
CA GLY A 100 -3.97 -10.28 -15.75
C GLY A 100 -2.78 -9.83 -14.89
N TYR A 101 -2.34 -8.57 -15.04
CA TYR A 101 -1.15 -8.03 -14.38
C TYR A 101 -1.45 -7.33 -13.07
N LEU A 102 -2.72 -7.00 -12.80
CA LEU A 102 -3.15 -6.44 -11.52
C LEU A 102 -3.66 -7.55 -10.61
N LEU A 103 -3.14 -7.63 -9.38
CA LEU A 103 -3.57 -8.59 -8.37
C LEU A 103 -4.60 -8.00 -7.42
N GLY A 104 -4.43 -6.73 -7.04
CA GLY A 104 -5.35 -6.09 -6.12
C GLY A 104 -4.90 -4.72 -5.63
N PHE A 105 -5.76 -4.13 -4.81
CA PHE A 105 -5.58 -2.79 -4.27
C PHE A 105 -5.50 -2.77 -2.76
N GLN A 106 -4.44 -2.17 -2.24
CA GLN A 106 -4.25 -2.00 -0.80
C GLN A 106 -5.08 -0.83 -0.30
N VAL A 107 -5.82 -1.06 0.78
CA VAL A 107 -6.67 -0.05 1.40
C VAL A 107 -5.90 0.61 2.54
N GLY A 108 -5.08 1.60 2.18
CA GLY A 108 -4.15 2.23 3.11
C GLY A 108 -2.88 1.42 3.40
N ASN A 109 -1.99 2.05 4.15
CA ASN A 109 -0.71 1.51 4.61
C ASN A 109 -0.52 1.85 6.09
N GLU A 110 -0.27 0.85 6.93
CA GLU A 110 -0.01 1.01 8.37
C GLU A 110 -1.08 1.87 9.08
N PRO A 111 -2.38 1.51 8.97
CA PRO A 111 -3.47 2.29 9.55
C PRO A 111 -3.36 2.42 11.08
N ASP A 112 -2.62 1.51 11.72
CA ASP A 112 -2.30 1.51 13.13
C ASP A 112 -1.37 2.67 13.54
N LEU A 113 -0.67 3.30 12.58
CA LEU A 113 0.16 4.47 12.79
C LEU A 113 -0.53 5.81 12.47
N TYR A 114 -1.75 5.81 11.94
CA TYR A 114 -2.41 7.04 11.48
C TYR A 114 -2.61 8.09 12.58
N ALA A 115 -2.94 7.65 13.80
CA ALA A 115 -3.05 8.53 14.95
C ALA A 115 -1.70 9.18 15.30
N ALA A 116 -0.62 8.38 15.30
CA ALA A 116 0.72 8.85 15.61
C ALA A 116 1.26 9.81 14.54
N HIS A 117 0.87 9.63 13.28
CA HIS A 117 1.26 10.47 12.14
C HIS A 117 0.35 11.70 11.94
N GLY A 118 -0.65 11.90 12.82
CA GLY A 118 -1.57 13.03 12.74
C GLY A 118 -2.55 12.97 11.55
N VAL A 119 -2.70 11.80 10.93
CA VAL A 119 -3.66 11.54 9.83
C VAL A 119 -5.06 11.29 10.37
N ARG A 120 -5.15 10.78 11.60
CA ARG A 120 -6.39 10.53 12.33
C ARG A 120 -6.29 11.03 13.78
N PRO A 121 -7.43 11.19 14.50
CA PRO A 121 -7.42 11.52 15.91
C PRO A 121 -6.66 10.49 16.76
N SER A 122 -6.20 10.88 17.95
CA SER A 122 -5.49 9.99 18.88
C SER A 122 -6.32 8.81 19.40
N THR A 123 -7.64 8.82 19.17
CA THR A 123 -8.58 7.76 19.53
C THR A 123 -8.82 6.75 18.41
N TYR A 124 -8.18 6.92 17.25
CA TYR A 124 -8.37 6.04 16.10
C TYR A 124 -7.99 4.60 16.44
N SER A 125 -8.90 3.68 16.10
CA SER A 125 -8.87 2.29 16.51
C SER A 125 -9.13 1.34 15.34
N PRO A 126 -8.94 0.03 15.52
CA PRO A 126 -9.30 -0.96 14.50
C PRO A 126 -10.75 -0.86 14.02
N TYR A 127 -11.70 -0.49 14.89
CA TYR A 127 -13.11 -0.32 14.51
C TYR A 127 -13.37 0.92 13.65
N ASP A 128 -12.58 1.98 13.84
CA ASP A 128 -12.63 3.16 12.97
C ASP A 128 -12.12 2.80 11.57
N TYR A 129 -11.00 2.07 11.49
CA TYR A 129 -10.48 1.55 10.23
C TYR A 129 -11.48 0.60 9.54
N PHE A 130 -12.15 -0.29 10.28
CA PHE A 130 -13.23 -1.12 9.77
C PHE A 130 -14.35 -0.29 9.11
N GLY A 131 -14.79 0.78 9.77
CA GLY A 131 -15.82 1.67 9.24
C GLY A 131 -15.37 2.40 7.98
N GLU A 132 -14.14 2.91 7.98
CA GLU A 132 -13.54 3.60 6.84
C GLU A 132 -13.32 2.68 5.63
N VAL A 133 -12.96 1.42 5.84
CA VAL A 133 -12.89 0.41 4.77
C VAL A 133 -14.27 0.22 4.14
N GLY A 134 -15.34 0.25 4.94
CA GLY A 134 -16.72 0.23 4.42
C GLY A 134 -17.01 1.39 3.48
N ILE A 135 -16.56 2.60 3.81
CA ILE A 135 -16.71 3.78 2.93
C ILE A 135 -16.02 3.56 1.59
N LEU A 136 -14.80 3.02 1.59
CA LEU A 136 -14.08 2.73 0.35
C LEU A 136 -14.69 1.57 -0.43
N VAL A 137 -15.16 0.52 0.24
CA VAL A 137 -15.90 -0.58 -0.39
C VAL A 137 -17.14 -0.05 -1.12
N ASP A 138 -17.92 0.81 -0.48
CA ASP A 138 -19.10 1.43 -1.10
C ASP A 138 -18.71 2.32 -2.28
N ALA A 139 -17.65 3.12 -2.16
CA ALA A 139 -17.18 3.97 -3.23
C ALA A 139 -16.70 3.16 -4.44
N VAL A 140 -15.88 2.13 -4.20
CA VAL A 140 -15.42 1.20 -5.23
C VAL A 140 -16.63 0.53 -5.89
N ASN A 141 -17.57 -0.04 -5.13
CA ASN A 141 -18.74 -0.73 -5.69
C ASN A 141 -19.62 0.18 -6.58
N ASN A 142 -19.71 1.46 -6.25
CA ASN A 142 -20.51 2.44 -7.00
C ASN A 142 -19.78 3.04 -8.22
N ASP A 143 -18.47 2.80 -8.37
CA ASP A 143 -17.69 3.30 -9.50
C ASP A 143 -17.63 2.30 -10.65
N ASN A 144 -18.27 2.62 -11.78
CA ASN A 144 -18.28 1.77 -12.96
C ASN A 144 -16.92 1.68 -13.68
N SER A 145 -15.98 2.55 -13.36
CA SER A 145 -14.63 2.57 -13.95
C SER A 145 -13.69 1.57 -13.27
N ILE A 146 -14.11 0.94 -12.17
CA ILE A 146 -13.37 -0.10 -11.45
C ILE A 146 -14.12 -1.43 -11.57
N PRO A 147 -14.09 -2.15 -12.70
CA PRO A 147 -14.90 -3.35 -12.89
C PRO A 147 -14.65 -4.49 -11.86
N VAL A 148 -13.44 -4.65 -11.33
CA VAL A 148 -13.12 -5.72 -10.36
C VAL A 148 -13.37 -5.22 -8.95
N LYS A 149 -14.27 -5.91 -8.22
CA LYS A 149 -14.75 -5.46 -6.90
C LYS A 149 -14.22 -6.25 -5.73
N ASN A 150 -13.59 -7.40 -6.00
CA ASN A 150 -13.24 -8.44 -5.04
C ASN A 150 -11.71 -8.63 -4.90
N ASN A 151 -10.94 -7.56 -5.08
CA ASN A 151 -9.47 -7.59 -5.10
C ASN A 151 -8.84 -6.63 -4.07
N LEU A 152 -9.61 -6.15 -3.08
CA LEU A 152 -9.08 -5.28 -2.04
C LEU A 152 -8.18 -6.06 -1.06
N VAL A 153 -7.16 -5.38 -0.54
CA VAL A 153 -6.14 -5.92 0.35
C VAL A 153 -6.12 -5.13 1.65
N VAL A 154 -6.29 -5.83 2.77
CA VAL A 154 -6.33 -5.27 4.13
C VAL A 154 -5.55 -6.16 5.11
N PRO A 155 -5.15 -5.67 6.30
CA PRO A 155 -5.11 -4.28 6.73
C PRO A 155 -3.74 -3.60 6.55
N SER A 156 -2.68 -4.36 6.24
CA SER A 156 -1.31 -3.84 6.11
C SER A 156 -0.82 -3.10 7.37
N VAL A 157 -1.07 -3.66 8.56
CA VAL A 157 -0.63 -3.07 9.85
C VAL A 157 0.88 -3.15 10.05
N SER A 158 1.46 -2.13 10.67
CA SER A 158 2.90 -2.05 10.99
C SER A 158 3.32 -2.96 12.14
N GLY A 159 2.46 -3.10 13.16
CA GLY A 159 2.71 -3.90 14.37
C GLY A 159 2.30 -3.27 15.70
N THR A 160 1.77 -2.03 15.72
CA THR A 160 1.17 -1.46 16.94
C THR A 160 -0.24 -1.99 17.20
N TRP A 161 -0.93 -2.38 16.13
CA TRP A 161 -2.07 -3.31 16.19
C TRP A 161 -1.60 -4.68 15.70
N THR A 162 -2.17 -5.73 16.26
CA THR A 162 -2.06 -7.07 15.69
C THR A 162 -3.03 -7.21 14.51
N PRO A 163 -2.74 -8.06 13.50
CA PRO A 163 -3.74 -8.40 12.48
C PRO A 163 -5.06 -8.88 13.10
N GLU A 164 -5.00 -9.63 14.19
CA GLU A 164 -6.16 -10.13 14.94
C GLU A 164 -7.01 -9.00 15.52
N ASP A 165 -6.42 -7.91 16.01
CA ASP A 165 -7.20 -6.75 16.49
C ASP A 165 -8.11 -6.20 15.39
N VAL A 166 -7.64 -6.20 14.14
CA VAL A 166 -8.42 -5.76 12.98
C VAL A 166 -9.39 -6.86 12.53
N PHE A 167 -8.99 -8.12 12.50
CA PHE A 167 -9.87 -9.22 12.11
C PHE A 167 -11.06 -9.39 13.07
N ASN A 168 -10.84 -9.20 14.37
CA ASN A 168 -11.87 -9.30 15.41
C ASN A 168 -12.93 -8.19 15.33
N THR A 169 -12.72 -7.15 14.53
CA THR A 169 -13.79 -6.18 14.20
C THR A 169 -14.88 -6.78 13.32
N GLY A 170 -14.62 -7.94 12.69
CA GLY A 170 -15.48 -8.54 11.68
C GLY A 170 -15.20 -8.06 10.26
N ILE A 171 -14.06 -7.39 10.01
CA ILE A 171 -13.70 -6.87 8.68
C ILE A 171 -13.74 -7.92 7.57
N VAL A 172 -13.23 -9.12 7.86
CA VAL A 172 -13.13 -10.21 6.88
C VAL A 172 -14.51 -10.73 6.53
N THR A 173 -15.37 -10.95 7.53
CA THR A 173 -16.73 -11.47 7.31
C THR A 173 -17.67 -10.43 6.72
N SER A 174 -17.49 -9.15 7.06
CA SER A 174 -18.37 -8.07 6.60
C SER A 174 -18.09 -7.65 5.17
N TYR A 175 -16.84 -7.73 4.72
CA TYR A 175 -16.41 -7.27 3.41
C TYR A 175 -15.85 -8.39 2.52
N ASP A 176 -16.13 -9.66 2.82
CA ASP A 176 -15.62 -10.84 2.08
C ASP A 176 -15.75 -10.69 0.56
N ASN A 177 -16.92 -10.26 0.08
CA ASN A 177 -17.18 -10.09 -1.35
C ASN A 177 -16.30 -9.02 -2.02
N SER A 178 -15.66 -8.16 -1.22
CA SER A 178 -14.77 -7.09 -1.69
C SER A 178 -13.29 -7.38 -1.47
N LEU A 179 -12.95 -8.29 -0.56
CA LEU A 179 -11.57 -8.62 -0.22
C LEU A 179 -11.02 -9.73 -1.12
N GLY A 180 -9.84 -9.50 -1.69
CA GLY A 180 -9.08 -10.53 -2.42
C GLY A 180 -7.93 -11.11 -1.60
N TYR A 181 -7.35 -10.32 -0.69
CA TYR A 181 -6.15 -10.71 0.05
C TYR A 181 -6.14 -10.14 1.47
N LEU A 182 -5.48 -10.87 2.37
CA LEU A 182 -5.09 -10.36 3.68
C LEU A 182 -3.58 -10.10 3.68
N ALA A 183 -3.16 -8.94 4.19
CA ALA A 183 -1.77 -8.51 4.24
C ALA A 183 -1.27 -8.42 5.68
N VAL A 184 0.00 -8.78 5.87
CA VAL A 184 0.73 -8.65 7.13
C VAL A 184 2.07 -8.01 6.79
N GLU A 185 2.46 -6.99 7.55
CA GLU A 185 3.81 -6.43 7.51
C GLU A 185 4.56 -6.88 8.75
N HIS A 186 5.85 -7.19 8.61
CA HIS A 186 6.67 -7.61 9.73
C HIS A 186 8.13 -7.19 9.52
N TYR A 187 8.63 -6.41 10.46
CA TYR A 187 10.04 -6.06 10.58
C TYR A 187 10.56 -6.67 11.89
N PRO A 188 11.49 -7.64 11.86
CA PRO A 188 12.00 -8.28 13.08
C PRO A 188 12.73 -7.32 14.02
N THR A 189 13.31 -6.25 13.46
CA THR A 189 14.02 -5.21 14.20
C THR A 189 14.03 -3.90 13.40
N ASP A 190 14.33 -2.79 14.07
CA ASP A 190 14.65 -1.51 13.46
C ASP A 190 16.01 -1.01 13.97
N ASN A 191 16.65 -0.10 13.24
CA ASN A 191 17.87 0.58 13.69
C ASN A 191 17.69 2.09 13.67
N CYS A 192 16.53 2.58 14.13
CA CYS A 192 16.22 4.01 14.15
C CYS A 192 17.24 4.79 14.99
N TYR A 193 17.87 4.14 15.96
CA TYR A 193 18.87 4.75 16.83
C TYR A 193 20.08 5.29 16.06
N ALA A 194 20.55 4.58 15.02
CA ALA A 194 21.74 4.98 14.27
C ALA A 194 21.58 6.34 13.56
N GLN A 195 20.36 6.69 13.15
CA GLN A 195 20.06 7.94 12.44
C GLN A 195 19.41 8.99 13.34
N TYR A 196 18.51 8.57 14.23
CA TYR A 196 17.62 9.46 14.99
C TYR A 196 17.88 9.44 16.49
N GLY A 197 18.70 8.52 17.00
CA GLY A 197 18.92 8.34 18.45
C GLY A 197 17.69 7.83 19.20
N ILE A 198 16.70 7.28 18.48
CA ILE A 198 15.45 6.74 19.04
C ILE A 198 15.55 5.21 19.09
N GLY A 199 15.13 4.61 20.20
CA GLY A 199 15.18 3.16 20.40
C GLY A 199 16.54 2.69 20.92
N SER A 200 16.93 1.47 20.57
CA SER A 200 18.22 0.87 20.96
C SER A 200 19.13 0.73 19.75
N PRO A 201 20.45 0.95 19.86
CA PRO A 201 21.38 0.66 18.78
C PRO A 201 21.34 -0.82 18.42
N VAL A 202 21.18 -1.11 17.12
CA VAL A 202 21.30 -2.46 16.58
C VAL A 202 22.58 -2.53 15.75
N ASP A 203 23.47 -3.47 16.09
CA ASP A 203 24.65 -3.79 15.28
C ASP A 203 24.25 -4.79 14.19
N PRO A 204 24.25 -4.39 12.90
CA PRO A 204 23.87 -5.27 11.80
C PRO A 204 24.69 -6.56 11.75
N GLN A 205 25.96 -6.52 12.15
CA GLN A 205 26.82 -7.70 12.11
C GLN A 205 26.44 -8.74 13.16
N THR A 206 25.90 -8.28 14.29
CA THR A 206 25.46 -9.14 15.39
C THR A 206 24.11 -9.80 15.08
N VAL A 207 23.18 -9.09 14.44
CA VAL A 207 21.83 -9.60 14.12
C VAL A 207 21.75 -10.32 12.77
N PHE A 208 22.74 -10.16 11.88
CA PHE A 208 22.75 -10.81 10.56
C PHE A 208 22.49 -12.34 10.61
N PRO A 209 23.08 -13.12 11.54
CA PRO A 209 22.82 -14.56 11.63
C PRO A 209 21.36 -14.92 11.91
N ASP A 210 20.59 -14.03 12.54
CA ASP A 210 19.17 -14.26 12.86
C ASP A 210 18.34 -14.29 11.57
N TYR A 211 18.69 -13.45 10.59
CA TYR A 211 18.04 -13.43 9.26
C TYR A 211 18.39 -14.62 8.37
N LEU A 212 19.38 -15.43 8.76
CA LEU A 212 19.78 -16.64 8.01
C LEU A 212 19.05 -17.89 8.49
N ASN A 213 18.16 -17.77 9.47
CA ASN A 213 17.39 -18.87 10.02
C ASN A 213 15.92 -18.45 10.23
N HIS A 214 15.06 -19.42 10.57
CA HIS A 214 13.63 -19.21 10.80
C HIS A 214 13.26 -19.39 12.28
N THR A 215 14.17 -19.05 13.20
CA THR A 215 13.96 -19.28 14.65
C THR A 215 13.41 -18.07 15.41
N SER A 216 13.28 -16.94 14.71
CA SER A 216 12.68 -15.69 15.19
C SER A 216 11.38 -15.39 14.47
#